data_AF-A0A349LSM9-F1
#
_entry.id   AF-A0A349LSM9-F1
#
_cell.length_a   1.000
_cell.length_b   1.000
_cell.length_c   1.000
_cell.angle_alpha   90.00
_cell.angle_beta   90.00
_cell.angle_gamma   90.00
#
_symmetry.space_group_name_H-M   'P 1'
#
loop_
_entity.id
_entity.type
_entity.pdbx_description
1 polymer ?
#
loop_
_entity_poly.entity_id
_entity_poly.type
_entity_poly.pdbx_seq_one_letter_code
_entity_poly.pdbx_strand_id
1 'polypeptide(L)'
;MQYLLTAEPLGYSNHNPVVTEPHALFSQRRSLVRLTLQRPLLLLIEQLHGSWWGLCQVGLRSGQPESSGSVDLFDLYQVEDAVLWMQRQWLDAGLQGRDFRATLFEVGSAEESSQLVATKLQLQQVGVHAVQIYGSLLDGQTMTFDFRSGRCFFDGWHGVALQDCALS
;
A
#
# COMPACT_ATOMS: atom_id res chain seq x y z
N MET A 1 -18.52 -9.96 4.89
CA MET A 1 -17.53 -9.26 4.06
C MET A 1 -16.16 -9.75 4.45
N GLN A 2 -15.40 -10.32 3.52
CA GLN A 2 -13.99 -10.65 3.75
C GLN A 2 -13.18 -9.40 3.35
N TYR A 3 -12.37 -8.88 4.27
CA TYR A 3 -11.49 -7.76 3.97
C TYR A 3 -10.31 -8.24 3.11
N LEU A 4 -10.03 -7.53 2.01
CA LEU A 4 -8.93 -7.84 1.08
C LEU A 4 -7.57 -7.54 1.71
N LEU A 5 -7.50 -6.49 2.52
CA LEU A 5 -6.44 -6.30 3.51
C LEU A 5 -6.92 -6.77 4.88
N THR A 6 -6.47 -7.95 5.30
CA THR A 6 -6.58 -8.35 6.70
C THR A 6 -5.41 -7.74 7.47
N ALA A 7 -5.71 -6.65 8.17
CA ALA A 7 -4.76 -5.99 9.07
C ALA A 7 -4.94 -6.52 10.49
N GLU A 8 -4.06 -7.41 10.92
CA GLU A 8 -4.04 -7.85 12.31
C GLU A 8 -3.20 -6.85 13.13
N PRO A 9 -3.78 -6.17 14.14
CA PRO A 9 -3.00 -5.30 15.00
C PRO A 9 -2.07 -6.14 15.90
N LEU A 10 -0.77 -5.82 15.91
CA LEU A 10 0.24 -6.60 16.64
C LEU A 10 0.53 -6.08 18.07
N GLY A 11 -0.49 -5.59 18.78
CA GLY A 11 -0.48 -5.51 20.24
C GLY A 11 0.35 -4.41 20.92
N TYR A 12 0.93 -3.44 20.20
CA TYR A 12 1.67 -2.32 20.82
C TYR A 12 0.91 -0.98 20.87
N SER A 13 -0.29 -0.90 20.30
CA SER A 13 -1.03 0.36 20.17
C SER A 13 -2.52 0.14 20.43
N ASN A 14 -3.12 0.98 21.29
CA ASN A 14 -4.58 1.09 21.43
C ASN A 14 -5.26 1.77 20.22
N HIS A 15 -4.50 2.04 19.15
CA HIS A 15 -5.00 2.64 17.92
C HIS A 15 -4.81 1.65 16.79
N ASN A 16 -5.91 1.01 16.40
CA ASN A 16 -5.97 0.30 15.14
C ASN A 16 -5.96 1.34 14.02
N PRO A 17 -5.24 1.11 12.90
CA PRO A 17 -5.44 1.93 11.72
C PRO A 17 -6.91 1.87 11.34
N VAL A 18 -7.40 2.99 10.82
CA VAL A 18 -8.77 3.06 10.36
C VAL A 18 -8.81 2.29 9.05
N VAL A 19 -9.52 1.16 9.05
CA VAL A 19 -9.93 0.47 7.82
C VAL A 19 -11.02 1.36 7.22
N THR A 20 -10.61 2.23 6.31
CA THR A 20 -11.52 3.18 5.67
C THR A 20 -12.26 2.50 4.52
N GLU A 21 -11.64 1.51 3.88
CA GLU A 21 -12.22 0.72 2.78
C GLU A 21 -11.66 -0.72 2.80
N PRO A 22 -12.29 -1.71 2.13
CA PRO A 22 -11.89 -3.13 2.23
C PRO A 22 -10.45 -3.47 1.80
N HIS A 23 -9.79 -2.57 1.08
CA HIS A 23 -8.49 -2.73 0.44
C HIS A 23 -7.53 -1.57 0.76
N ALA A 24 -7.90 -0.66 1.68
CA ALA A 24 -7.07 0.46 2.08
C ALA A 24 -7.07 0.67 3.60
N LEU A 25 -5.90 1.03 4.13
CA LEU A 25 -5.65 1.34 5.51
C LEU A 25 -5.08 2.75 5.61
N PHE A 26 -5.55 3.47 6.62
CA PHE A 26 -5.08 4.79 6.91
C PHE A 26 -4.69 4.92 8.39
N SER A 27 -3.59 5.61 8.66
CA SER A 27 -3.19 5.95 10.03
C SER A 27 -2.49 7.30 10.11
N GLN A 28 -2.93 8.12 11.07
CA GLN A 28 -2.17 9.28 11.55
C GLN A 28 -1.45 8.99 12.88
N ARG A 29 -1.60 7.77 13.39
CA ARG A 29 -1.15 7.35 14.72
C ARG A 29 -0.18 6.20 14.58
N ARG A 30 0.62 6.00 15.63
CA ARG A 30 1.51 4.85 15.73
C ARG A 30 0.66 3.58 15.82
N SER A 31 0.84 2.69 14.86
CA SER A 31 0.21 1.38 14.83
C SER A 31 1.15 0.38 14.17
N LEU A 32 0.98 -0.89 14.51
CA LEU A 32 1.73 -1.99 13.93
C LEU A 32 0.70 -2.97 13.39
N VAL A 33 0.75 -3.21 12.08
CA VAL A 33 -0.16 -4.14 11.43
C VAL A 33 0.58 -5.25 10.75
N ARG A 34 0.01 -6.43 10.79
CA ARG A 34 0.36 -7.53 9.91
C ARG A 34 -0.63 -7.61 8.77
N LEU A 35 -0.12 -7.79 7.55
CA LEU A 35 -0.88 -7.86 6.31
C LEU A 35 -0.43 -9.09 5.54
N THR A 36 -1.36 -9.88 5.02
CA THR A 36 -1.02 -10.93 4.06
C THR A 36 -1.15 -10.37 2.65
N LEU A 37 -0.08 -10.45 1.87
CA LEU A 37 -0.06 -10.01 0.47
C LEU A 37 -0.67 -11.13 -0.39
N GLN A 38 -1.69 -10.80 -1.18
CA GLN A 38 -2.41 -11.80 -1.99
C GLN A 38 -2.49 -11.40 -3.47
N ARG A 39 -1.84 -10.30 -3.88
CA ARG A 39 -2.13 -9.55 -5.13
C ARG A 39 -0.93 -8.73 -5.62
N PRO A 40 -0.87 -8.35 -6.92
CA PRO A 40 0.39 -8.02 -7.59
C PRO A 40 1.04 -6.71 -7.16
N LEU A 41 0.29 -5.73 -6.62
CA LEU A 41 0.86 -4.42 -6.28
C LEU A 41 0.29 -3.85 -4.98
N LEU A 42 1.18 -3.53 -4.05
CA LEU A 42 0.87 -2.79 -2.84
C LEU A 42 1.44 -1.38 -2.93
N LEU A 43 0.60 -0.37 -2.70
CA LEU A 43 0.99 1.03 -2.61
C LEU A 43 1.03 1.47 -1.15
N LEU A 44 2.20 1.90 -0.70
CA LEU A 44 2.40 2.63 0.54
C LEU A 44 2.66 4.11 0.23
N ILE A 45 2.00 5.01 0.94
CA ILE A 45 2.25 6.45 0.88
C ILE A 45 2.52 6.96 2.29
N GLU A 46 3.57 7.75 2.44
CA GLU A 46 4.03 8.28 3.71
C GLU A 46 4.36 9.77 3.62
N GLN A 47 3.98 10.52 4.64
CA GLN A 47 4.31 11.93 4.74
C GLN A 47 5.76 12.12 5.19
N LEU A 48 6.54 12.91 4.45
CA LEU A 48 7.97 13.14 4.67
C LEU A 48 8.28 13.74 6.06
N HIS A 49 7.39 14.61 6.55
CA HIS A 49 7.60 15.37 7.79
C HIS A 49 6.41 15.29 8.76
N GLY A 50 5.73 14.14 8.82
CA GLY A 50 4.58 13.99 9.70
C GLY A 50 4.28 12.56 10.10
N SER A 51 3.04 12.33 10.47
CA SER A 51 2.57 11.04 10.96
C SER A 51 1.49 10.42 10.08
N TRP A 52 1.31 10.94 8.86
CA TRP A 52 0.32 10.45 7.91
C TRP A 52 0.87 9.28 7.10
N TRP A 53 0.10 8.21 7.04
CA TRP A 53 0.40 7.01 6.28
C TRP A 53 -0.86 6.42 5.66
N GLY A 54 -0.75 6.01 4.41
CA GLY A 54 -1.78 5.30 3.68
C GLY A 54 -1.20 4.03 3.08
N LEU A 55 -1.94 2.94 3.14
CA LEU A 55 -1.58 1.68 2.52
C LEU A 55 -2.78 1.16 1.72
N CYS A 56 -2.59 0.83 0.45
CA CYS A 56 -3.67 0.47 -0.47
C CYS A 56 -3.21 -0.67 -1.39
N GLN A 57 -4.05 -1.69 -1.57
CA GLN A 57 -3.83 -2.70 -2.62
C GLN A 57 -4.34 -2.19 -3.96
N VAL A 58 -3.47 -2.19 -4.97
CA VAL A 58 -3.76 -1.71 -6.32
C VAL A 58 -3.97 -2.92 -7.25
N GLY A 59 -4.99 -2.90 -8.09
CA GLY A 59 -5.24 -3.96 -9.06
C GLY A 59 -5.68 -3.45 -10.44
N LEU A 60 -5.73 -4.34 -11.42
CA LEU A 60 -6.38 -4.06 -12.70
C LEU A 60 -7.68 -4.86 -12.76
N ARG A 61 -8.74 -4.21 -13.22
CA ARG A 61 -9.89 -4.94 -13.77
C ARG A 61 -9.43 -5.54 -15.10
N SER A 62 -9.24 -6.85 -15.15
CA SER A 62 -9.38 -7.54 -16.44
C SER A 62 -10.87 -7.53 -16.76
N GLY A 63 -11.28 -6.80 -17.79
CA GLY A 63 -12.66 -6.88 -18.26
C GLY A 63 -12.97 -8.29 -18.75
N GLN A 64 -13.61 -9.11 -17.91
CA GLN A 64 -14.86 -9.86 -18.17
C GLN A 64 -15.21 -10.75 -16.96
N PRO A 65 -16.50 -10.89 -16.62
CA PRO A 65 -16.95 -11.85 -15.63
C PRO A 65 -16.94 -13.25 -16.24
N GLU A 66 -16.12 -14.17 -15.73
CA GLU A 66 -16.31 -15.58 -16.05
C GLU A 66 -17.43 -16.14 -15.18
N SER A 67 -18.57 -16.37 -15.82
CA SER A 67 -19.67 -17.16 -15.32
C SER A 67 -19.21 -18.60 -15.03
N SER A 68 -18.64 -18.89 -13.86
CA SER A 68 -18.57 -20.25 -13.31
C SER A 68 -18.23 -20.27 -11.80
N GLY A 69 -19.24 -20.01 -10.96
CA GLY A 69 -19.41 -20.69 -9.65
C GLY A 69 -18.23 -20.82 -8.68
N SER A 70 -17.24 -19.93 -8.71
CA SER A 70 -16.12 -19.93 -7.75
C SER A 70 -15.78 -18.49 -7.37
N VAL A 71 -15.69 -18.28 -6.05
CA VAL A 71 -15.49 -17.03 -5.28
C VAL A 71 -15.21 -15.78 -6.12
N ASP A 72 -16.21 -14.89 -6.19
CA ASP A 72 -16.09 -13.52 -6.69
C ASP A 72 -14.97 -12.77 -5.93
N LEU A 73 -13.85 -12.54 -6.63
CA LEU A 73 -12.67 -11.83 -6.13
C LEU A 73 -12.38 -10.60 -7.00
N PHE A 74 -13.33 -9.68 -7.12
CA PHE A 74 -13.06 -8.40 -7.79
C PHE A 74 -13.86 -7.24 -7.20
N ASP A 75 -13.25 -6.55 -6.24
CA ASP A 75 -13.32 -5.10 -6.12
C ASP A 75 -11.90 -4.62 -5.80
N LEU A 76 -11.10 -4.45 -6.87
CA LEU A 76 -9.75 -3.88 -6.81
C LEU A 76 -9.79 -2.49 -7.42
N TYR A 77 -9.01 -1.57 -6.86
CA TYR A 77 -8.97 -0.19 -7.34
C TYR A 77 -8.16 -0.15 -8.61
N GLN A 78 -8.70 0.49 -9.65
CA GLN A 78 -7.88 0.92 -10.78
C GLN A 78 -6.74 1.77 -10.23
N VAL A 79 -5.60 1.73 -10.90
CA VAL A 79 -4.43 2.56 -10.57
C VAL A 79 -4.83 4.02 -10.30
N GLU A 80 -5.66 4.58 -11.18
CA GLU A 80 -6.18 5.94 -11.05
C GLU A 80 -7.06 6.09 -9.79
N ASP A 81 -8.03 5.20 -9.59
CA ASP A 81 -8.93 5.23 -8.43
C ASP A 81 -8.15 5.13 -7.12
N ALA A 82 -7.14 4.26 -7.02
CA ALA A 82 -6.33 4.07 -5.82
C ALA A 82 -5.56 5.35 -5.47
N VAL A 83 -4.92 5.96 -6.47
CA VAL A 83 -4.13 7.17 -6.29
C VAL A 83 -5.03 8.38 -6.01
N LEU A 84 -6.14 8.53 -6.72
CA LEU A 84 -7.11 9.60 -6.47
C LEU A 84 -7.79 9.46 -5.10
N TRP A 85 -8.08 8.23 -4.68
CA TRP A 85 -8.62 7.99 -3.35
C TRP A 85 -7.64 8.43 -2.26
N MET A 86 -6.38 7.97 -2.34
CA MET A 86 -5.33 8.43 -1.42
C MET A 86 -5.17 9.94 -1.45
N GLN A 87 -5.26 10.53 -2.65
CA GLN A 87 -5.17 11.96 -2.83
C GLN A 87 -6.24 12.72 -2.06
N ARG A 88 -7.49 12.26 -2.10
CA ARG A 88 -8.58 12.86 -1.32
C ARG A 88 -8.27 12.83 0.17
N GLN A 89 -7.79 11.69 0.69
CA GLN A 89 -7.49 11.54 2.13
C GLN A 89 -6.42 12.53 2.63
N TRP A 90 -5.40 12.86 1.83
CA TRP A 90 -4.41 13.85 2.26
C TRP A 90 -4.84 15.29 1.96
N LEU A 91 -5.61 15.53 0.90
CA LEU A 91 -6.17 16.86 0.62
C LEU A 91 -7.13 17.30 1.73
N ASP A 92 -7.95 16.38 2.23
CA ASP A 92 -8.86 16.63 3.37
C ASP A 92 -8.09 16.96 4.66
N ALA A 93 -6.83 16.51 4.77
CA ALA A 93 -5.91 16.86 5.85
C ALA A 93 -5.11 18.16 5.60
N GLY A 94 -5.34 18.86 4.48
CA GLY A 94 -4.64 20.09 4.10
C GLY A 94 -3.21 19.86 3.58
N LEU A 95 -2.89 18.64 3.15
CA LEU A 95 -1.58 18.25 2.64
C LEU A 95 -1.56 18.21 1.11
N GLN A 96 -0.36 18.25 0.52
CA GLN A 96 -0.15 18.23 -0.93
C GLN A 96 0.72 17.05 -1.33
N GLY A 97 0.64 16.61 -2.60
CA GLY A 97 1.42 15.46 -3.09
C GLY A 97 2.92 15.55 -2.79
N ARG A 98 3.50 16.75 -2.86
CA ARG A 98 4.93 17.00 -2.58
C ARG A 98 5.35 16.66 -1.15
N ASP A 99 4.39 16.59 -0.23
CA ASP A 99 4.64 16.27 1.18
C ASP A 99 4.81 14.75 1.38
N PHE A 100 4.66 13.95 0.32
CA PHE A 100 4.62 12.50 0.36
C PHE A 100 5.73 11.82 -0.44
N ARG A 101 6.13 10.65 0.06
CA ARG A 101 6.83 9.60 -0.67
C ARG A 101 5.89 8.42 -0.86
N ALA A 102 6.01 7.73 -1.99
CA ALA A 102 5.34 6.47 -2.25
C ALA A 102 6.36 5.33 -2.37
N THR A 103 5.95 4.16 -1.89
CA THR A 103 6.67 2.90 -2.05
C THR A 103 5.72 1.89 -2.68
N LEU A 104 6.12 1.35 -3.82
CA LEU A 104 5.40 0.31 -4.57
C LEU A 104 6.06 -1.03 -4.31
N PHE A 105 5.28 -2.01 -3.86
CA PHE A 105 5.75 -3.38 -3.70
C PHE A 105 5.07 -4.28 -4.71
N GLU A 106 5.87 -4.89 -5.58
CA GLU A 106 5.39 -5.83 -6.60
C GLU A 106 5.51 -7.28 -6.12
N VAL A 107 4.41 -8.01 -6.20
CA VAL A 107 4.29 -9.41 -5.79
C VAL A 107 4.30 -10.30 -7.02
N GLY A 108 5.19 -11.29 -7.05
CA GLY A 108 5.17 -12.37 -8.03
C GLY A 108 5.81 -12.10 -9.40
N SER A 109 6.47 -10.96 -9.62
CA SER A 109 7.22 -10.70 -10.86
C SER A 109 8.62 -10.13 -10.58
N ALA A 110 9.59 -10.55 -11.39
CA ALA A 110 10.91 -9.93 -11.48
C ALA A 110 10.97 -8.85 -12.56
N GLU A 111 9.99 -8.82 -13.47
CA GLU A 111 9.85 -7.83 -14.53
C GLU A 111 8.85 -6.75 -14.11
N GLU A 112 9.18 -5.49 -14.42
CA GLU A 112 8.34 -4.32 -14.12
C GLU A 112 6.99 -4.45 -14.84
N SER A 113 5.91 -4.65 -14.08
CA SER A 113 4.58 -4.78 -14.66
C SER A 113 4.02 -3.46 -15.20
N SER A 114 3.08 -3.56 -16.14
CA SER A 114 2.35 -2.39 -16.65
C SER A 114 1.57 -1.66 -15.53
N GLN A 115 1.14 -2.39 -14.48
CA GLN A 115 0.53 -1.80 -13.29
C GLN A 115 1.48 -0.88 -12.54
N LEU A 116 2.71 -1.35 -12.33
CA LEU A 116 3.73 -0.61 -11.60
C LEU A 116 4.08 0.69 -12.33
N VAL A 117 4.30 0.60 -13.65
CA VAL A 117 4.56 1.77 -14.50
C VAL A 117 3.40 2.77 -14.45
N ALA A 118 2.16 2.30 -14.62
CA ALA A 118 0.98 3.15 -14.57
C ALA A 118 0.83 3.84 -13.20
N THR A 119 1.05 3.10 -12.11
CA THR A 119 0.91 3.64 -10.74
C THR A 119 1.96 4.69 -10.46
N LYS A 120 3.20 4.45 -10.88
CA LYS A 120 4.27 5.44 -10.79
C LYS A 120 3.93 6.73 -11.54
N LEU A 121 3.45 6.63 -12.78
CA LEU A 121 3.06 7.80 -13.57
C LEU A 121 1.92 8.59 -12.91
N GLN A 122 0.91 7.90 -12.40
CA GLN A 122 -0.22 8.54 -11.72
C GLN A 122 0.22 9.27 -10.44
N LEU A 123 1.12 8.66 -9.64
CA LEU A 123 1.69 9.28 -8.44
C LEU A 123 2.46 10.56 -8.76
N GLN A 124 3.24 10.55 -9.86
CA GLN A 124 3.96 11.73 -10.33
C GLN A 124 2.99 12.84 -10.79
N GLN A 125 1.89 12.49 -11.45
CA GLN A 125 0.86 13.45 -11.88
C GLN A 125 0.17 14.14 -10.71
N VAL A 126 -0.06 13.44 -9.59
CA VAL A 126 -0.61 14.04 -8.37
C VAL A 126 0.45 14.72 -7.49
N GLY A 127 1.70 14.78 -7.95
CA GLY A 127 2.79 15.53 -7.35
C GLY A 127 3.54 14.82 -6.22
N VAL A 128 3.46 13.49 -6.11
CA VAL A 128 4.23 12.72 -5.11
C VAL A 128 5.72 12.84 -5.39
N HIS A 129 6.50 13.25 -4.38
CA HIS A 129 7.88 13.69 -4.52
C HIS A 129 8.84 12.56 -4.92
N ALA A 130 8.66 11.37 -4.36
CA ALA A 130 9.53 10.22 -4.62
C ALA A 130 8.71 8.94 -4.71
N VAL A 131 9.03 8.10 -5.70
CA VAL A 131 8.44 6.76 -5.84
C VAL A 131 9.56 5.74 -5.77
N GLN A 132 9.58 4.96 -4.69
CA GLN A 132 10.45 3.81 -4.51
C GLN A 132 9.73 2.55 -4.98
N ILE A 133 10.49 1.61 -5.53
CA ILE A 133 9.97 0.36 -6.06
C ILE A 133 10.76 -0.78 -5.42
N TYR A 134 10.03 -1.70 -4.79
CA TYR A 134 10.56 -2.96 -4.28
C TYR A 134 9.90 -4.09 -5.06
N GLY A 135 10.71 -4.80 -5.85
CA GLY A 135 10.25 -5.96 -6.62
C GLY A 135 10.41 -7.29 -5.88
N SER A 136 9.78 -8.34 -6.42
CA SER A 136 9.93 -9.74 -6.00
C SER A 136 9.47 -10.10 -4.59
N LEU A 137 8.33 -9.55 -4.13
CA LEU A 137 7.64 -10.15 -2.99
C LEU A 137 6.98 -11.48 -3.40
N LEU A 138 6.94 -12.43 -2.48
CA LEU A 138 6.29 -13.71 -2.72
C LEU A 138 4.77 -13.59 -2.51
N ASP A 139 3.99 -14.28 -3.34
CA ASP A 139 2.56 -14.39 -3.10
C ASP A 139 2.27 -15.11 -1.78
N GLY A 140 1.26 -14.66 -1.05
CA GLY A 140 0.97 -15.11 0.31
C GLY A 140 1.97 -14.64 1.37
N GLN A 141 2.99 -13.85 1.00
CA GLN A 141 3.96 -13.33 1.97
C GLN A 141 3.28 -12.40 2.97
N THR A 142 3.61 -12.57 4.24
CA THR A 142 3.12 -11.72 5.30
C THR A 142 4.07 -10.55 5.50
N MET A 143 3.53 -9.33 5.53
CA MET A 143 4.24 -8.10 5.83
C MET A 143 3.75 -7.51 7.15
N THR A 144 4.67 -7.25 8.08
CA THR A 144 4.43 -6.40 9.24
C THR A 144 4.86 -4.97 8.92
N PHE A 145 3.95 -4.00 9.05
CA PHE A 145 4.22 -2.59 8.80
C PHE A 145 4.11 -1.75 10.07
N ASP A 146 5.18 -1.03 10.40
CA ASP A 146 5.24 -0.09 11.53
C ASP A 146 5.01 1.35 11.04
N PHE A 147 3.79 1.85 11.29
CA PHE A 147 3.38 3.22 11.00
C PHE A 147 4.14 4.28 11.84
N ARG A 148 4.95 3.90 12.83
CA ARG A 148 5.83 4.84 13.56
C ARG A 148 7.10 5.16 12.77
N SER A 149 7.70 4.14 12.16
CA SER A 149 9.01 4.25 11.53
C SER A 149 8.98 4.12 10.01
N GLY A 150 7.82 3.85 9.44
CA GLY A 150 7.66 3.50 8.03
C GLY A 150 8.31 2.18 7.65
N ARG A 151 8.65 1.34 8.63
CA ARG A 151 9.42 0.11 8.37
C ARG A 151 8.47 -1.02 8.07
N CYS A 152 8.73 -1.73 6.98
CA CYS A 152 8.11 -3.01 6.67
C CYS A 152 9.05 -4.15 7.06
N PHE A 153 8.49 -5.27 7.50
CA PHE A 153 9.17 -6.53 7.76
C PHE A 153 8.41 -7.62 7.03
N PHE A 154 9.08 -8.51 6.31
CA PHE A 154 8.44 -9.61 5.62
C PHE A 154 8.78 -10.93 6.30
N ASP A 155 7.76 -11.75 6.59
CA ASP A 155 7.99 -13.07 7.18
C ASP A 155 8.83 -13.94 6.23
N GLY A 156 9.85 -14.60 6.77
CA GLY A 156 10.82 -15.39 6.00
C GLY A 156 12.01 -14.62 5.44
N TRP A 157 12.02 -13.28 5.52
CA TRP A 157 13.19 -12.45 5.26
C TRP A 157 13.62 -11.80 6.57
N HIS A 158 14.80 -12.18 7.07
CA HIS A 158 15.40 -11.47 8.19
C HIS A 158 15.82 -10.07 7.74
N GLY A 159 14.88 -9.12 7.83
CA GLY A 159 15.12 -7.69 7.77
C GLY A 159 15.54 -7.16 6.41
N VAL A 160 14.58 -7.00 5.48
CA VAL A 160 14.64 -5.79 4.63
C VAL A 160 14.22 -4.65 5.53
N ALA A 161 15.17 -4.11 6.30
CA ALA A 161 15.02 -2.73 6.66
C ALA A 161 14.91 -1.98 5.32
N LEU A 162 13.96 -1.04 5.20
CA LEU A 162 14.10 0.09 4.28
C LEU A 162 15.34 0.87 4.75
N GLN A 163 16.51 0.25 4.64
CA GLN A 163 17.80 0.73 5.09
C GLN A 163 18.28 1.57 3.93
N ASP A 164 17.78 2.80 3.92
CA ASP A 164 18.48 4.03 3.51
C ASP A 164 17.46 5.16 3.26
N CYS A 165 16.63 5.43 4.26
CA CYS A 165 15.78 6.62 4.30
C CYS A 165 15.93 7.39 5.62
N ALA A 166 17.14 7.35 6.20
CA ALA A 166 17.54 8.33 7.20
C ALA A 166 18.09 9.57 6.47
N LEU A 167 17.40 10.69 6.68
CA LEU A 167 17.71 12.07 6.28
C LEU A 167 19.20 12.34 5.99
N SER A 168 19.48 12.72 4.73
CA SER A 168 20.38 13.84 4.45
C SER A 168 19.53 15.06 4.13
#